data_AF-A0A7R7ZRP8-F1
#
_entry.id   AF-A0A7R7ZRP8-F1
#
_cell.length_a   1.000
_cell.length_b   1.000
_cell.length_c   1.000
_cell.angle_alpha   90.00
_cell.angle_beta   90.00
_cell.angle_gamma   90.00
#
_symmetry.space_group_name_H-M   'P 1'
#
loop_
_entity.id
_entity.type
_entity.pdbx_description
1 polymer ?
#
loop_
_entity_poly.entity_id
_entity_poly.type
_entity_poly.pdbx_seq_one_letter_code
_entity_poly.pdbx_strand_id
1 'polypeptide(L)'
;MDAERDNEIKHSTPLDLAIDAIKHFRPSQLSDAPRSVRGSTSPIEDQYQKEFYRCLIPILHGHVMLSPESAIGASTKGGGTIDFFIEQKKWGLELLRGRDRLVEHMERFEPEGQYYSMIKSREMEEYIVLDFTISRPVKARPEYAHRLYHIVFSERYRHVDVLEAGNLSTVSSFTLPENPDPLT
;
A
#
# COMPACT_ATOMS: atom_id res chain seq x y z
N MET A 1 21.90 -2.12 -31.75
CA MET A 1 21.25 -0.88 -31.31
C MET A 1 20.57 -1.22 -30.01
N ASP A 2 21.24 -0.88 -28.91
CA ASP A 2 20.88 -1.30 -27.56
C ASP A 2 19.68 -0.49 -27.09
N ALA A 3 18.50 -1.10 -27.07
CA ALA A 3 17.30 -0.57 -26.43
C ALA A 3 17.01 -1.37 -25.17
N GLU A 4 17.99 -1.42 -24.26
CA GLU A 4 17.86 -2.04 -22.96
C GLU A 4 18.58 -1.12 -21.96
N ARG A 5 17.81 -0.53 -21.03
CA ARG A 5 18.20 0.32 -19.86
C ARG A 5 17.50 1.67 -19.77
N ASP A 6 16.17 1.68 -19.61
CA ASP A 6 15.52 2.79 -18.88
C ASP A 6 14.28 2.35 -18.10
N ASN A 7 14.30 1.10 -17.60
CA ASN A 7 13.16 0.45 -16.92
C ASN A 7 13.46 0.10 -15.45
N GLU A 8 14.38 0.83 -14.82
CA GLU A 8 14.72 0.65 -13.41
C GLU A 8 13.74 1.43 -12.53
N ILE A 9 13.18 0.78 -11.51
CA ILE A 9 12.41 1.44 -10.45
C ILE A 9 13.36 2.41 -9.72
N LYS A 10 13.14 3.71 -9.90
CA LYS A 10 14.05 4.78 -9.43
C LYS A 10 13.97 5.04 -7.93
N HIS A 11 12.90 4.58 -7.29
CA HIS A 11 12.69 4.75 -5.85
C HIS A 11 13.75 3.98 -5.07
N SER A 12 14.19 4.58 -3.97
CA SER A 12 15.23 4.01 -3.09
C SER A 12 14.63 3.19 -1.94
N THR A 13 13.38 3.47 -1.56
CA THR A 13 12.67 2.75 -0.50
C THR A 13 11.24 2.38 -0.94
N PRO A 14 10.63 1.35 -0.34
CA PRO A 14 9.22 1.04 -0.59
C PRO A 14 8.29 2.19 -0.17
N LEU A 15 8.68 3.00 0.82
CA LEU A 15 7.90 4.17 1.25
C LEU A 15 7.89 5.26 0.17
N ASP A 16 9.03 5.55 -0.45
CA ASP A 16 9.10 6.55 -1.52
C ASP A 16 8.20 6.16 -2.70
N LEU A 17 8.22 4.87 -3.08
CA LEU A 17 7.35 4.32 -4.11
C LEU A 17 5.88 4.46 -3.74
N ALA A 18 5.52 4.11 -2.50
CA ALA A 18 4.16 4.24 -2.00
C ALA A 18 3.69 5.70 -1.98
N ILE A 19 4.51 6.63 -1.50
CA ILE A 19 4.19 8.07 -1.48
C ILE A 19 3.97 8.60 -2.91
N ASP A 20 4.82 8.19 -3.86
CA ASP A 20 4.68 8.60 -5.26
C ASP A 20 3.37 8.08 -5.86
N ALA A 21 3.02 6.81 -5.62
CA ALA A 21 1.72 6.27 -6.02
C ALA A 21 0.55 7.03 -5.35
N ILE A 22 0.64 7.30 -4.05
CA ILE A 22 -0.43 8.00 -3.30
C ILE A 22 -0.65 9.42 -3.82
N LYS A 23 0.40 10.13 -4.28
CA LYS A 23 0.26 11.47 -4.88
C LYS A 23 -0.63 11.51 -6.13
N HIS A 24 -0.85 10.37 -6.77
CA HIS A 24 -1.73 10.23 -7.93
C HIS A 24 -3.15 9.77 -7.58
N PHE A 25 -3.46 9.62 -6.30
CA PHE A 25 -4.80 9.28 -5.84
C PHE A 25 -5.80 10.37 -6.23
N ARG A 26 -6.99 9.94 -6.59
CA ARG A 26 -8.14 10.80 -6.88
C ARG A 26 -9.07 10.77 -5.67
N PRO A 27 -9.27 11.89 -4.97
CA PRO A 27 -10.17 11.94 -3.82
C PRO A 27 -11.57 11.38 -4.10
N SER A 28 -12.11 11.59 -5.31
CA SER A 28 -13.41 11.03 -5.73
C SER A 28 -13.47 9.51 -5.74
N GLN A 29 -12.35 8.82 -6.02
CA GLN A 29 -12.30 7.34 -5.96
C GLN A 29 -12.35 6.82 -4.51
N LEU A 30 -12.08 7.68 -3.52
CA LEU A 30 -12.10 7.34 -2.09
C LEU A 30 -13.37 7.85 -1.38
N SER A 31 -13.91 8.99 -1.82
CA SER A 31 -15.13 9.59 -1.26
C SER A 31 -16.41 9.01 -1.85
N ASP A 32 -16.42 8.72 -3.15
CA ASP A 32 -17.60 8.31 -3.90
C ASP A 32 -17.56 6.80 -4.18
N ALA A 33 -17.69 6.02 -3.11
CA ALA A 33 -17.86 4.58 -3.24
C ALA A 33 -19.02 4.28 -4.20
N PRO A 34 -18.84 3.49 -5.28
CA PRO A 34 -19.95 3.04 -6.09
C PRO A 34 -20.94 2.30 -5.19
N ARG A 35 -22.10 2.91 -4.93
CA ARG A 35 -23.27 2.16 -4.45
C ARG A 35 -23.61 1.21 -5.58
N SER A 36 -23.21 -0.06 -5.46
CA SER A 36 -23.55 -1.03 -6.49
C SER A 36 -25.07 -1.04 -6.70
N VAL A 37 -25.49 -1.13 -7.95
CA VAL A 37 -26.90 -1.18 -8.39
C VAL A 37 -27.60 -2.48 -7.92
N ARG A 38 -26.97 -3.26 -7.03
CA ARG A 38 -27.47 -4.55 -6.53
C ARG A 38 -27.15 -4.86 -5.07
N GLY A 39 -26.93 -3.84 -4.24
CA GLY A 39 -26.95 -4.00 -2.78
C GLY A 39 -25.74 -4.67 -2.14
N SER A 40 -24.65 -4.93 -2.89
CA SER A 40 -23.35 -5.28 -2.30
C SER A 40 -22.45 -4.04 -2.29
N THR A 41 -22.26 -3.43 -1.14
CA THR A 41 -21.18 -2.44 -0.96
C THR A 41 -19.87 -3.21 -1.09
N SER A 42 -19.08 -2.99 -2.15
CA SER A 42 -17.67 -3.37 -2.10
C SER A 42 -17.07 -2.76 -0.84
N PRO A 43 -16.40 -3.53 0.03
CA PRO A 43 -15.75 -2.98 1.20
C PRO A 43 -14.79 -1.86 0.77
N ILE A 44 -14.73 -0.75 1.49
CA ILE A 44 -13.81 0.38 1.21
C ILE A 44 -12.33 -0.07 1.13
N GLU A 45 -11.98 -1.20 1.73
CA GLU A 45 -10.68 -1.87 1.57
C GLU A 45 -10.32 -2.12 0.10
N ASP A 46 -11.29 -2.62 -0.66
CA ASP A 46 -11.20 -2.82 -2.11
C ASP A 46 -10.90 -1.49 -2.85
N GLN A 47 -11.31 -0.33 -2.31
CA GLN A 47 -11.10 0.96 -2.95
C GLN A 47 -9.68 1.51 -2.78
N TYR A 48 -9.12 1.47 -1.57
CA TYR A 48 -7.72 1.90 -1.36
C TYR A 48 -6.77 1.01 -2.15
N GLN A 49 -6.99 -0.31 -2.14
CA GLN A 49 -6.16 -1.25 -2.87
C GLN A 49 -6.28 -1.07 -4.39
N LYS A 50 -7.50 -0.90 -4.92
CA LYS A 50 -7.73 -0.60 -6.35
C LYS A 50 -7.11 0.71 -6.78
N GLU A 51 -7.26 1.76 -5.98
CA GLU A 51 -6.71 3.07 -6.30
C GLU A 51 -5.18 3.06 -6.21
N PHE A 52 -4.62 2.38 -5.22
CA PHE A 52 -3.18 2.15 -5.11
C PHE A 52 -2.65 1.38 -6.32
N TYR A 53 -3.29 0.27 -6.70
CA TYR A 53 -2.95 -0.49 -7.91
C TYR A 53 -2.99 0.41 -9.16
N ARG A 54 -4.09 1.17 -9.36
CA ARG A 54 -4.26 2.09 -10.50
C ARG A 54 -3.12 3.12 -10.60
N CYS A 55 -2.69 3.66 -9.47
CA CYS A 55 -1.65 4.69 -9.42
C CYS A 55 -0.23 4.12 -9.51
N LEU A 56 -0.03 2.92 -9.02
CA LEU A 56 1.29 2.28 -8.98
C LEU A 56 1.65 1.66 -10.34
N ILE A 57 0.69 1.19 -11.15
CA ILE A 57 0.95 0.59 -12.48
C ILE A 57 1.73 1.50 -13.43
N PRO A 58 1.36 2.79 -13.63
CA PRO A 58 2.13 3.70 -14.47
C PRO A 58 3.56 3.93 -13.97
N ILE A 59 3.77 3.95 -12.65
CA ILE A 59 5.09 4.17 -12.03
C ILE A 59 6.01 2.98 -12.30
N LEU A 60 5.47 1.77 -12.23
CA LEU A 60 6.22 0.54 -12.48
C LEU A 60 6.32 0.20 -13.97
N HIS A 61 5.77 1.01 -14.88
CA HIS A 61 5.70 0.73 -16.32
C HIS A 61 5.19 -0.69 -16.66
N GLY A 62 4.29 -1.23 -15.83
CA GLY A 62 3.75 -2.58 -16.00
C GLY A 62 4.70 -3.72 -15.60
N HIS A 63 5.86 -3.43 -14.98
CA HIS A 63 6.69 -4.47 -14.36
C HIS A 63 5.97 -5.15 -13.22
N VAL A 64 6.24 -6.45 -13.10
CA VAL A 64 5.53 -7.46 -12.30
C VAL A 64 5.09 -6.93 -10.94
N MET A 65 3.78 -6.66 -10.84
CA MET A 65 3.07 -6.68 -9.57
C MET A 65 2.54 -8.09 -9.37
N LEU A 66 2.98 -8.77 -8.33
CA LEU A 66 2.20 -9.89 -7.83
C LEU A 66 1.22 -9.32 -6.81
N SER A 67 -0.06 -9.42 -7.11
CA SER A 67 -1.09 -9.69 -6.11
C SER A 67 -1.38 -11.20 -6.18
N PRO A 68 -0.79 -12.02 -5.28
CA PRO A 68 -0.82 -13.48 -5.33
C PRO A 68 -2.18 -14.19 -5.15
N GLU A 69 -3.30 -13.71 -5.69
CA GLU A 69 -4.48 -14.60 -5.78
C GLU A 69 -4.29 -15.69 -6.85
N SER A 70 -3.30 -15.56 -7.76
CA SER A 70 -3.14 -16.52 -8.88
C SER A 70 -1.72 -16.99 -9.21
N ALA A 71 -0.67 -16.50 -8.53
CA ALA A 71 0.72 -16.84 -8.89
C ALA A 71 1.52 -17.65 -7.84
N ILE A 72 1.11 -17.66 -6.56
CA ILE A 72 1.78 -18.47 -5.52
C ILE A 72 0.91 -19.70 -5.24
N GLY A 73 0.88 -20.59 -6.22
CA GLY A 73 0.44 -21.97 -5.98
C GLY A 73 1.41 -22.62 -4.98
N ALA A 74 0.95 -22.75 -3.73
CA ALA A 74 1.53 -23.57 -2.67
C ALA A 74 2.88 -23.12 -2.07
N SER A 75 2.88 -22.10 -1.18
CA SER A 75 3.94 -22.01 -0.15
C SER A 75 3.69 -21.10 1.07
N THR A 76 2.48 -20.61 1.36
CA THR A 76 2.19 -19.98 2.66
C THR A 76 1.29 -20.89 3.51
N LYS A 77 1.73 -21.26 4.72
CA LYS A 77 0.87 -21.88 5.74
C LYS A 77 -0.24 -20.88 6.05
N GLY A 78 -1.43 -21.06 5.46
CA GLY A 78 -2.60 -20.21 5.75
C GLY A 78 -3.25 -19.52 4.55
N GLY A 79 -2.71 -19.64 3.33
CA GLY A 79 -3.42 -19.23 2.11
C GLY A 79 -3.66 -17.73 1.94
N GLY A 80 -3.06 -16.88 2.77
CA GLY A 80 -3.05 -15.44 2.58
C GLY A 80 -1.87 -14.98 1.71
N THR A 81 -2.05 -13.80 1.14
CA THR A 81 -1.27 -13.25 0.05
C THR A 81 -0.95 -11.80 0.39
N ILE A 82 0.31 -11.38 0.22
CA ILE A 82 0.70 -9.97 0.40
C ILE A 82 0.06 -9.11 -0.68
N ASP A 83 -0.40 -7.90 -0.35
CA ASP A 83 -1.17 -7.10 -1.31
C ASP A 83 -0.38 -6.73 -2.57
N PHE A 84 0.89 -6.32 -2.38
CA PHE A 84 1.81 -6.02 -3.48
C PHE A 84 3.21 -6.54 -3.17
N PHE A 85 3.78 -7.23 -4.15
CA PHE A 85 5.19 -7.61 -4.14
C PHE A 85 5.90 -7.12 -5.40
N ILE A 86 6.98 -6.36 -5.20
CA ILE A 86 7.80 -5.74 -6.25
C ILE A 86 9.07 -6.58 -6.42
N GLU A 87 9.00 -7.58 -7.30
CA GLU A 87 10.04 -8.60 -7.44
C GLU A 87 11.45 -8.01 -7.71
N GLN A 88 11.54 -7.02 -8.59
CA GLN A 88 12.82 -6.38 -8.96
C GLN A 88 13.55 -5.74 -7.78
N LYS A 89 12.80 -5.24 -6.79
CA LYS A 89 13.32 -4.60 -5.58
C LYS A 89 13.20 -5.48 -4.35
N LYS A 90 12.51 -6.63 -4.46
CA LYS A 90 12.18 -7.53 -3.34
C LYS A 90 11.44 -6.82 -2.21
N TRP A 91 10.53 -5.92 -2.59
CA TRP A 91 9.74 -5.13 -1.64
C TRP A 91 8.34 -5.70 -1.46
N GLY A 92 7.93 -5.86 -0.20
CA GLY A 92 6.55 -6.16 0.16
C GLY A 92 5.79 -4.92 0.63
N LEU A 93 4.55 -4.75 0.16
CA LEU A 93 3.64 -3.73 0.67
C LEU A 93 2.33 -4.41 1.06
N GLU A 94 1.95 -4.27 2.33
CA GLU A 94 0.65 -4.67 2.86
C GLU A 94 -0.16 -3.41 3.18
N LEU A 95 -1.44 -3.41 2.84
CA LEU A 95 -2.34 -2.28 3.02
C LEU A 95 -3.37 -2.62 4.10
N LEU A 96 -3.57 -1.70 5.03
CA LEU A 96 -4.59 -1.79 6.07
C LEU A 96 -5.59 -0.65 5.93
N ARG A 97 -6.75 -0.84 6.56
CA ARG A 97 -7.77 0.19 6.71
C ARG A 97 -8.07 0.45 8.17
N GLY A 98 -7.91 1.69 8.60
CA GLY A 98 -8.36 2.15 9.91
C GLY A 98 -7.81 1.33 11.08
N ARG A 99 -6.61 0.75 10.90
CA ARG A 99 -5.92 -0.13 11.86
C ARG A 99 -6.62 -1.46 12.11
N ASP A 100 -7.49 -1.92 11.19
CA ASP A 100 -8.12 -3.23 11.31
C ASP A 100 -7.07 -4.33 11.46
N ARG A 101 -7.17 -5.10 12.55
CA ARG A 101 -6.27 -6.23 12.87
C ARG A 101 -4.78 -5.92 12.68
N LEU A 102 -4.37 -4.67 12.91
CA LEU A 102 -3.03 -4.19 12.61
C LEU A 102 -1.92 -5.07 13.21
N VAL A 103 -2.09 -5.51 14.46
CA VAL A 103 -1.11 -6.39 15.12
C VAL A 103 -1.00 -7.73 14.40
N GLU A 104 -2.13 -8.35 14.04
CA GLU A 104 -2.16 -9.63 13.32
C GLU A 104 -1.47 -9.51 11.95
N HIS A 105 -1.65 -8.39 11.24
CA HIS A 105 -0.97 -8.16 9.96
C HIS A 105 0.54 -7.94 10.15
N MET A 106 0.97 -7.22 11.19
CA MET A 106 2.39 -7.09 11.50
C MET A 106 3.02 -8.44 11.87
N GLU A 107 2.30 -9.28 12.62
CA GLU A 107 2.74 -10.64 13.00
C GLU A 107 2.92 -11.58 11.79
N ARG A 108 2.30 -11.30 10.63
CA ARG A 108 2.55 -12.08 9.39
C ARG A 108 4.00 -12.02 8.94
N PHE A 109 4.75 -10.98 9.30
CA PHE A 109 6.15 -10.80 8.93
C PHE A 109 7.13 -11.34 9.99
N GLU A 110 6.65 -11.67 11.18
CA GLU A 110 7.47 -12.18 12.29
C GLU A 110 7.72 -13.69 12.16
N PRO A 111 8.66 -14.30 12.91
CA PRO A 111 8.88 -15.74 12.88
C PRO A 111 7.59 -16.55 13.04
N GLU A 112 7.44 -17.59 12.21
CA GLU A 112 6.20 -18.40 12.05
C GLU A 112 5.00 -17.66 11.43
N GLY A 113 5.15 -16.37 11.12
CA GLY A 113 4.20 -15.58 10.36
C GLY A 113 4.11 -16.01 8.89
N GLN A 114 2.98 -15.68 8.27
CA GLN A 114 2.64 -16.10 6.91
C GLN A 114 3.66 -15.71 5.83
N TYR A 115 4.28 -14.54 5.95
CA TYR A 115 5.24 -13.98 4.99
C TYR A 115 6.71 -14.21 5.40
N TYR A 116 6.93 -14.80 6.58
CA TYR A 116 8.28 -14.98 7.13
C TYR A 116 9.15 -15.89 6.26
N SER A 117 8.56 -16.85 5.54
CA SER A 117 9.29 -17.72 4.60
C SER A 117 10.00 -16.90 3.51
N MET A 118 9.34 -15.89 2.94
CA MET A 118 9.90 -15.01 1.90
C MET A 118 11.02 -14.13 2.44
N ILE A 119 10.90 -13.67 3.69
CA ILE A 119 11.97 -12.92 4.37
C ILE A 119 13.18 -13.84 4.60
N LYS A 120 12.92 -15.04 5.14
CA LYS A 120 13.96 -16.03 5.45
C LYS A 120 14.71 -16.50 4.21
N SER A 121 14.02 -16.68 3.08
CA SER A 121 14.63 -17.06 1.79
C SER A 121 15.27 -15.90 1.03
N ARG A 122 15.16 -14.65 1.54
CA ARG A 122 15.60 -13.42 0.86
C ARG A 122 14.90 -13.16 -0.47
N GLU A 123 13.69 -13.68 -0.61
CA GLU A 123 12.77 -13.28 -1.68
C GLU A 123 12.20 -11.90 -1.39
N MET A 124 11.95 -11.57 -0.12
CA MET A 124 11.54 -10.24 0.34
C MET A 124 12.60 -9.67 1.27
N GLU A 125 13.23 -8.56 0.88
CA GLU A 125 14.33 -7.94 1.62
C GLU A 125 13.86 -6.74 2.46
N GLU A 126 12.88 -5.99 1.96
CA GLU A 126 12.23 -4.91 2.70
C GLU A 126 10.72 -5.03 2.60
N TYR A 127 10.01 -4.54 3.60
CA TYR A 127 8.56 -4.45 3.57
C TYR A 127 8.05 -3.29 4.40
N ILE A 128 6.88 -2.80 4.02
CA ILE A 128 6.12 -1.82 4.80
C ILE A 128 4.65 -2.19 4.85
N VAL A 129 3.99 -1.69 5.89
CA VAL A 129 2.55 -1.74 6.07
C VAL A 129 2.01 -0.31 6.00
N LEU A 130 1.03 -0.09 5.13
CA LEU A 130 0.39 1.21 4.90
C LEU A 130 -1.01 1.18 5.50
N ASP A 131 -1.23 1.88 6.61
CA ASP A 131 -2.55 1.99 7.22
C ASP A 131 -3.29 3.24 6.72
N PHE A 132 -4.24 3.05 5.81
CA PHE A 132 -5.09 4.12 5.31
C PHE A 132 -6.22 4.43 6.30
N THR A 133 -6.29 5.69 6.73
CA THR A 133 -7.22 6.13 7.77
C THR A 133 -7.65 7.57 7.57
N ILE A 134 -8.85 7.92 8.06
CA ILE A 134 -9.32 9.32 8.16
C ILE A 134 -9.18 9.89 9.58
N SER A 135 -8.60 9.09 10.48
CA SER A 135 -8.44 9.41 11.89
C SER A 135 -6.97 9.34 12.26
N ARG A 136 -6.47 10.43 12.84
CA ARG A 136 -5.07 10.53 13.25
C ARG A 136 -4.79 9.54 14.40
N PRO A 137 -3.74 8.71 14.32
CA PRO A 137 -3.35 7.84 15.43
C PRO A 137 -2.95 8.66 16.66
N VAL A 138 -3.28 8.15 17.85
CA VAL A 138 -2.95 8.79 19.14
C VAL A 138 -1.86 8.07 19.91
N LYS A 139 -1.56 6.82 19.54
CA LYS A 139 -0.59 5.96 20.22
C LYS A 139 0.52 5.60 19.24
N ALA A 140 1.74 5.97 19.58
CA ALA A 140 2.95 5.54 18.89
C ALA A 140 3.20 4.03 19.11
N ARG A 141 3.84 3.40 18.14
CA ARG A 141 4.20 1.97 18.13
C ARG A 141 5.68 1.81 17.77
N PRO A 142 6.60 2.13 18.70
CA PRO A 142 8.05 1.99 18.47
C PRO A 142 8.46 0.60 17.98
N GLU A 143 7.70 -0.44 18.34
CA GLU A 143 7.89 -1.81 17.87
C GLU A 143 7.76 -1.98 16.34
N TYR A 144 7.07 -1.07 15.67
CA TYR A 144 6.85 -1.08 14.22
C TYR A 144 7.58 0.06 13.50
N ALA A 145 8.60 0.63 14.16
CA ALA A 145 9.38 1.73 13.61
C ALA A 145 9.91 1.40 12.21
N HIS A 146 9.77 2.34 11.29
CA HIS A 146 10.19 2.23 9.88
C HIS A 146 9.47 1.15 9.04
N ARG A 147 8.56 0.38 9.64
CA ARG A 147 7.79 -0.69 8.97
C ARG A 147 6.32 -0.37 8.82
N LEU A 148 5.76 0.48 9.67
CA LEU A 148 4.35 0.86 9.61
C LEU A 148 4.22 2.37 9.42
N TYR A 149 3.40 2.77 8.44
CA TYR A 149 3.09 4.16 8.16
C TYR A 149 1.59 4.38 8.13
N HIS A 150 1.11 5.41 8.82
CA HIS A 150 -0.29 5.81 8.78
C HIS A 150 -0.48 6.83 7.67
N ILE A 151 -1.33 6.51 6.69
CA ILE A 151 -1.75 7.41 5.62
C ILE A 151 -3.05 8.07 6.06
N VAL A 152 -2.93 9.28 6.61
CA VAL A 152 -4.03 10.01 7.22
C VAL A 152 -4.63 10.98 6.22
N PHE A 153 -5.84 10.68 5.77
CA PHE A 153 -6.63 11.54 4.92
C PHE A 153 -7.45 12.53 5.74
N SER A 154 -7.50 13.77 5.27
CA SER A 154 -8.39 14.82 5.77
C SER A 154 -8.94 15.65 4.61
N GLU A 155 -9.81 16.61 4.91
CA GLU A 155 -10.42 17.50 3.91
C GLU A 155 -11.05 16.74 2.72
N ARG A 156 -11.94 15.77 3.02
CA ARG A 156 -12.57 14.91 2.01
C ARG A 156 -11.55 14.17 1.13
N TYR A 157 -10.55 13.56 1.77
CA TYR A 157 -9.47 12.84 1.11
C TYR A 157 -8.52 13.70 0.28
N ARG A 158 -8.57 15.04 0.37
CA ARG A 158 -7.67 15.90 -0.39
C ARG A 158 -6.32 16.09 0.28
N HIS A 159 -6.29 16.19 1.60
CA HIS A 159 -5.03 16.38 2.31
C HIS A 159 -4.56 15.05 2.90
N VAL A 160 -3.26 14.76 2.72
CA VAL A 160 -2.63 13.51 3.12
C VAL A 160 -1.44 13.83 4.02
N ASP A 161 -1.47 13.30 5.23
CA ASP A 161 -0.30 13.20 6.10
C ASP A 161 0.16 11.74 6.16
N VAL A 162 1.45 11.51 5.93
CA VAL A 162 2.10 10.23 6.13
C VAL A 162 2.85 10.30 7.45
N LEU A 163 2.42 9.50 8.42
CA LEU A 163 3.03 9.45 9.76
C LEU A 163 3.78 8.14 9.96
N GLU A 164 5.01 8.23 10.45
CA GLU A 164 5.77 7.06 10.89
C GLU A 164 5.19 6.54 12.21
N ALA A 165 4.85 5.25 12.31
CA ALA A 165 4.10 4.74 13.46
C ALA A 165 4.93 4.71 14.76
N GLY A 166 6.24 4.54 14.68
CA GLY A 166 7.16 4.49 15.80
C GLY A 166 7.14 5.72 16.70
N ASN A 167 6.96 6.90 16.12
CA ASN A 167 6.96 8.18 16.87
C ASN A 167 5.85 9.17 16.48
N LEU A 168 4.99 8.81 15.52
CA LEU A 168 3.93 9.65 14.95
C LEU A 168 4.41 10.96 14.30
N SER A 169 5.69 11.03 13.93
CA SER A 169 6.23 12.16 13.16
C SER A 169 5.69 12.13 11.73
N THR A 170 5.39 13.30 11.20
CA THR A 170 5.01 13.45 9.79
C THR A 170 6.26 13.34 8.92
N VAL A 171 6.32 12.30 8.09
CA VAL A 171 7.42 12.09 7.13
C VAL A 171 7.13 12.68 5.76
N SER A 172 5.85 12.85 5.42
CA SER A 172 5.40 13.54 4.21
C SER A 172 4.02 14.14 4.42
N SER A 173 3.76 15.30 3.83
CA SER A 173 2.45 15.97 3.86
C SER A 173 2.21 16.64 2.52
N PHE A 174 1.06 16.39 1.90
CA PHE A 174 0.73 16.92 0.57
C PHE A 174 -0.77 16.98 0.32
N THR A 175 -1.14 17.71 -0.73
CA THR A 175 -2.52 17.85 -1.19
C THR A 175 -2.67 17.15 -2.53
N LEU A 176 -3.67 16.28 -2.64
CA LEU A 176 -4.05 15.61 -3.87
C LEU A 176 -4.76 16.59 -4.82
N PRO A 177 -4.51 16.48 -6.14
CA PRO A 177 -5.14 17.35 -7.12
C PRO A 177 -6.66 17.10 -7.18
N GLU A 178 -7.42 18.18 -7.38
CA GLU A 178 -8.78 18.06 -7.88
C GLU A 178 -8.69 17.70 -9.36
N ASN A 179 -8.92 16.43 -9.69
CA ASN A 179 -9.20 16.09 -11.09
C ASN A 179 -10.69 16.33 -11.32
N PRO A 180 -11.07 17.24 -12.22
CA PRO A 180 -12.45 17.31 -12.67
C PRO A 180 -12.82 15.95 -13.26
N ASP A 181 -14.04 15.52 -12.98
CA ASP A 181 -14.61 14.36 -13.64
C ASP A 181 -14.49 14.59 -15.15
N PRO A 182 -13.92 13.68 -15.97
CA PRO A 182 -13.81 13.87 -17.42
C PRO A 182 -15.17 13.98 -18.15
N LEU A 183 -16.27 14.01 -17.40
CA LEU A 183 -17.65 14.13 -17.86
C LEU A 183 -18.37 15.42 -17.38
N THR A 184 -17.67 16.37 -16.76
CA THR A 184 -18.18 17.75 -16.52
C THR A 184 -17.56 18.77 -17.46
#